data_AF-U7QEV4-F1
#
_entry.id   AF-U7QEV4-F1
#
_cell.length_a   1.000
_cell.length_b   1.000
_cell.length_c   1.000
_cell.angle_alpha   90.00
_cell.angle_beta   90.00
_cell.angle_gamma   90.00
#
_symmetry.space_group_name_H-M   'P 1'
#
loop_
_entity.id
_entity.type
_entity.pdbx_description
1 polymer ?
#
loop_
_entity_poly.entity_id
_entity_poly.type
_entity_poly.pdbx_seq_one_letter_code
_entity_poly.pdbx_strand_id
1 'polypeptide(L)'
;MPPDQQQYQKIFVAFMEEAGEHLEIMEQGLKRLSVVMANPDREEAIAIYRAAHTIKGGAAMLMNQSPNLVSINKVAKSLEDCFKPVKDTPFKVDATAQSLANKAYEVLKNLITRAQSPAGLSPQMGEKIVTASTPLFEKLEAHLLFLVSGKAAPAAQPPAATAQKVPKAAAQVMTVLKPMLQGLKQPESPASRKQIAGLCGRLTKVGPGVEPWQTLVKTAYQAIANPKNSYKDLANTVIKELKQGSEFLEVGKANVIAPSPALLQLTGRTATAATAQEITIPADPKEVVKVLLKTFNKKQLQAIAQLLIKHIKS
;
A
#
# COMPACT_ATOMS: atom_id res chain seq x y z
N MET A 1 -29.42 10.77 34.77
CA MET A 1 -29.49 10.16 33.43
C MET A 1 -30.71 9.23 33.44
N PRO A 2 -31.70 9.39 32.54
CA PRO A 2 -32.89 8.54 32.52
C PRO A 2 -32.54 7.05 32.34
N PRO A 3 -33.39 6.12 32.83
CA PRO A 3 -33.12 4.67 32.82
C PRO A 3 -32.72 4.12 31.45
N ASP A 4 -33.38 4.59 30.40
CA ASP A 4 -33.14 4.16 29.01
C ASP A 4 -31.74 4.54 28.50
N GLN A 5 -31.18 5.66 28.98
CA GLN A 5 -29.83 6.08 28.61
C GLN A 5 -28.75 5.25 29.32
N GLN A 6 -29.00 4.79 30.56
CA GLN A 6 -28.07 3.90 31.26
C GLN A 6 -28.07 2.51 30.62
N GLN A 7 -29.23 1.99 30.23
CA GLN A 7 -29.33 0.73 29.51
C GLN A 7 -28.66 0.81 28.14
N TYR A 8 -28.88 1.90 27.39
CA TYR A 8 -28.18 2.16 26.14
C TYR A 8 -26.66 2.15 26.31
N GLN A 9 -26.14 2.87 27.30
CA GLN A 9 -24.69 2.96 27.54
C GLN A 9 -24.08 1.59 27.85
N LYS A 10 -24.78 0.72 28.58
CA LYS A 10 -24.33 -0.66 28.84
C LYS A 10 -24.28 -1.49 27.56
N ILE A 11 -25.32 -1.43 26.73
CA ILE A 11 -25.37 -2.17 25.46
C ILE A 11 -24.31 -1.64 24.49
N PHE A 12 -24.10 -0.32 24.45
CA PHE A 12 -23.04 0.29 23.64
C PHE A 12 -21.65 -0.19 24.05
N VAL A 13 -21.34 -0.21 25.35
CA VAL A 13 -20.04 -0.72 25.83
C VAL A 13 -19.85 -2.19 25.46
N ALA A 14 -20.86 -3.03 25.70
CA ALA A 14 -20.83 -4.44 25.32
C ALA A 14 -20.64 -4.64 23.81
N PHE A 15 -21.34 -3.85 22.98
CA PHE A 15 -21.15 -3.86 21.53
C PHE A 15 -19.71 -3.49 21.14
N MET A 16 -19.13 -2.46 21.76
CA MET A 16 -17.77 -2.03 21.44
C MET A 16 -16.70 -3.04 21.88
N GLU A 17 -16.94 -3.77 22.97
CA GLU A 17 -16.09 -4.90 23.40
C GLU A 17 -16.17 -6.05 22.39
N GLU A 18 -17.38 -6.49 22.04
CA GLU A 18 -17.60 -7.55 21.06
C GLU A 18 -17.05 -7.18 19.67
N ALA A 19 -17.23 -5.92 19.25
CA ALA A 19 -16.65 -5.43 18.00
C ALA A 19 -15.12 -5.47 18.01
N GLY A 20 -14.49 -5.26 19.17
CA GLY A 20 -13.05 -5.43 19.37
C GLY A 20 -12.60 -6.88 19.18
N GLU A 21 -13.32 -7.84 19.76
CA GLU A 21 -13.05 -9.27 19.59
C GLU A 21 -13.18 -9.71 18.13
N HIS A 22 -14.25 -9.29 17.45
CA HIS A 22 -14.44 -9.61 16.03
C HIS A 22 -13.41 -8.92 15.12
N LEU A 23 -12.95 -7.71 15.47
CA LEU A 23 -11.83 -7.09 14.76
C LEU A 23 -10.55 -7.93 14.90
N GLU A 24 -10.28 -8.49 16.08
CA GLU A 24 -9.11 -9.35 16.28
C GLU A 24 -9.21 -10.65 15.48
N ILE A 25 -10.37 -11.33 15.51
CA ILE A 25 -10.63 -12.53 14.69
C ILE A 25 -10.38 -12.20 13.20
N MET A 26 -10.93 -11.08 12.73
CA MET A 26 -10.76 -10.63 11.36
C MET A 26 -9.28 -10.32 11.05
N GLU A 27 -8.57 -9.61 11.93
CA GLU A 27 -7.15 -9.27 11.73
C GLU A 27 -6.27 -10.51 11.63
N GLN A 28 -6.48 -11.50 12.51
CA GLN A 28 -5.74 -12.75 12.52
C GLN A 28 -6.00 -13.57 11.25
N GLY A 29 -7.25 -13.63 10.79
CA GLY A 29 -7.62 -14.28 9.53
C GLY A 29 -7.01 -13.56 8.33
N LEU A 30 -7.08 -12.23 8.28
CA LEU A 30 -6.55 -11.43 7.18
C LEU A 30 -5.02 -11.46 7.10
N LYS A 31 -4.29 -11.49 8.22
CA LYS A 31 -2.81 -11.64 8.22
C LYS A 31 -2.34 -12.90 7.50
N ARG A 32 -3.16 -13.95 7.51
CA ARG A 32 -2.88 -15.25 6.88
C ARG A 32 -3.85 -15.54 5.73
N LEU A 33 -4.42 -14.50 5.11
CA LEU A 33 -5.52 -14.64 4.14
C LEU A 33 -5.23 -15.63 3.03
N SER A 34 -3.99 -15.68 2.53
CA SER A 34 -3.55 -16.64 1.51
C SER A 34 -3.67 -18.10 1.96
N VAL A 35 -3.31 -18.40 3.20
CA VAL A 35 -3.46 -19.74 3.78
C VAL A 35 -4.93 -20.03 4.05
N VAL A 36 -5.65 -19.06 4.65
CA VAL A 36 -7.05 -19.21 5.03
C VAL A 36 -7.96 -19.46 3.82
N MET A 37 -7.77 -18.74 2.72
CA MET A 37 -8.62 -18.89 1.52
C MET A 37 -8.23 -20.09 0.65
N ALA A 38 -6.99 -20.56 0.74
CA ALA A 38 -6.56 -21.78 0.06
C ALA A 38 -6.94 -23.06 0.82
N ASN A 39 -7.31 -22.95 2.09
CA ASN A 39 -7.66 -24.09 2.93
C ASN A 39 -8.98 -24.72 2.47
N PRO A 40 -9.02 -26.05 2.21
CA PRO A 40 -10.27 -26.77 1.99
C PRO A 40 -11.22 -26.71 3.19
N ASP A 41 -10.65 -26.68 4.41
CA ASP A 41 -11.40 -26.41 5.62
C ASP A 41 -11.75 -24.91 5.68
N ARG A 42 -13.04 -24.61 5.61
CA ARG A 42 -13.55 -23.24 5.43
C ARG A 42 -13.81 -22.50 6.72
N GLU A 43 -13.56 -23.10 7.89
CA GLU A 43 -13.90 -22.48 9.18
C GLU A 43 -13.27 -21.09 9.37
N GLU A 44 -11.97 -20.94 9.10
CA GLU A 44 -11.28 -19.65 9.24
C GLU A 44 -11.76 -18.61 8.21
N ALA A 45 -12.07 -19.04 6.98
CA ALA A 45 -12.61 -18.14 5.95
C ALA A 45 -14.03 -17.68 6.30
N ILE A 46 -14.83 -18.59 6.86
CA ILE A 46 -16.17 -18.32 7.37
C ILE A 46 -16.11 -17.37 8.58
N ALA A 47 -15.12 -17.53 9.46
CA ALA A 47 -14.93 -16.67 10.62
C ALA A 47 -14.69 -15.20 10.22
N ILE A 48 -13.97 -14.93 9.12
CA ILE A 48 -13.70 -13.56 8.64
C ILE A 48 -15.00 -12.83 8.28
N TYR A 49 -15.86 -13.41 7.44
CA TYR A 49 -17.11 -12.71 7.06
C TYR A 49 -18.12 -12.75 8.22
N ARG A 50 -18.11 -13.78 9.07
CA ARG A 50 -18.96 -13.83 10.28
C ARG A 50 -18.62 -12.71 11.25
N ALA A 51 -17.33 -12.41 11.46
CA ALA A 51 -16.90 -11.28 12.26
C ALA A 51 -17.46 -9.94 11.70
N ALA A 52 -17.37 -9.74 10.37
CA ALA A 52 -17.97 -8.57 9.72
C ALA A 52 -19.50 -8.52 9.89
N HIS A 53 -20.18 -9.65 9.71
CA HIS A 53 -21.63 -9.80 9.86
C HIS A 53 -22.09 -9.47 11.29
N THR A 54 -21.36 -9.94 12.31
CA THR A 54 -21.69 -9.68 13.71
C THR A 54 -21.52 -8.20 14.06
N ILE A 55 -20.41 -7.57 13.64
CA ILE A 55 -20.20 -6.12 13.83
C ILE A 55 -21.33 -5.32 13.15
N LYS A 56 -21.71 -5.70 11.92
CA LYS A 56 -22.83 -5.07 11.20
C LYS A 56 -24.13 -5.19 12.01
N GLY A 57 -24.44 -6.39 12.51
CA GLY A 57 -25.63 -6.67 13.31
C GLY A 57 -25.68 -5.84 14.59
N GLY A 58 -24.59 -5.83 15.36
CA GLY A 58 -24.49 -5.04 16.59
C GLY A 58 -24.64 -3.54 16.34
N ALA A 59 -24.00 -3.00 15.28
CA ALA A 59 -24.15 -1.60 14.91
C ALA A 59 -25.60 -1.25 14.49
N ALA A 60 -26.29 -2.17 13.80
CA ALA A 60 -27.68 -1.98 13.38
C ALA A 60 -28.66 -1.87 14.56
N MET A 61 -28.41 -2.59 15.65
CA MET A 61 -29.26 -2.54 16.85
C MET A 61 -29.23 -1.18 17.54
N LEU A 62 -28.13 -0.43 17.39
CA LEU A 62 -27.88 0.82 18.12
C LEU A 62 -28.03 2.08 17.26
N MET A 63 -28.15 1.95 15.94
CA MET A 63 -28.12 3.10 15.02
C MET A 63 -29.25 4.11 15.24
N ASN A 64 -30.42 3.68 15.74
CA ASN A 64 -31.55 4.58 16.03
C ASN A 64 -31.22 5.57 17.15
N GLN A 65 -30.42 5.15 18.14
CA GLN A 65 -30.00 5.97 19.28
C GLN A 65 -28.58 6.55 19.08
N SER A 66 -27.85 6.06 18.07
CA SER A 66 -26.50 6.52 17.73
C SER A 66 -26.24 6.51 16.23
N PRO A 67 -26.62 7.61 15.54
CA PRO A 67 -26.44 7.76 14.10
C PRO A 67 -24.98 7.67 13.63
N ASN A 68 -24.02 7.85 14.53
CA ASN A 68 -22.59 7.67 14.24
C ASN A 68 -22.22 6.22 13.93
N LEU A 69 -22.97 5.23 14.42
CA LEU A 69 -22.75 3.81 14.15
C LEU A 69 -23.21 3.38 12.75
N VAL A 70 -23.98 4.21 12.05
CA VAL A 70 -24.41 3.95 10.66
C VAL A 70 -23.20 3.70 9.75
N SER A 71 -22.12 4.47 9.92
CA SER A 71 -20.90 4.29 9.12
C SER A 71 -20.18 2.97 9.41
N ILE A 72 -20.16 2.51 10.67
CA ILE A 72 -19.62 1.20 11.05
C ILE A 72 -20.46 0.08 10.43
N ASN A 73 -21.80 0.19 10.51
CA ASN A 73 -22.70 -0.76 9.88
C ASN A 73 -22.46 -0.86 8.36
N LYS A 74 -22.40 0.28 7.66
CA LYS A 74 -22.16 0.33 6.21
C LYS A 74 -20.83 -0.33 5.83
N VAL A 75 -19.73 0.00 6.52
CA VAL A 75 -18.40 -0.56 6.22
C VAL A 75 -18.32 -2.05 6.56
N ALA A 76 -18.89 -2.47 7.70
CA ALA A 76 -18.95 -3.88 8.08
C ALA A 76 -19.75 -4.71 7.06
N LYS A 77 -20.86 -4.16 6.56
CA LYS A 77 -21.62 -4.75 5.45
C LYS A 77 -20.76 -4.85 4.18
N SER A 78 -20.03 -3.80 3.78
CA SER A 78 -19.17 -3.87 2.59
C SER A 78 -18.06 -4.93 2.71
N LEU A 79 -17.48 -5.10 3.90
CA LEU A 79 -16.54 -6.20 4.18
C LEU A 79 -17.21 -7.57 4.10
N GLU A 80 -18.40 -7.71 4.68
CA GLU A 80 -19.19 -8.94 4.56
C GLU A 80 -19.47 -9.28 3.10
N ASP A 81 -19.91 -8.31 2.30
CA ASP A 81 -20.23 -8.48 0.89
C ASP A 81 -19.00 -8.91 0.07
N CYS A 82 -17.80 -8.44 0.42
CA CYS A 82 -16.55 -8.86 -0.23
C CYS A 82 -16.25 -10.35 -0.01
N PHE A 83 -16.43 -10.86 1.22
CA PHE A 83 -15.98 -12.20 1.61
C PHE A 83 -17.08 -13.27 1.52
N LYS A 84 -18.35 -12.88 1.65
CA LYS A 84 -19.50 -13.80 1.62
C LYS A 84 -19.57 -14.66 0.35
N PRO A 85 -19.32 -14.14 -0.88
CA PRO A 85 -19.38 -14.94 -2.09
C PRO A 85 -18.23 -15.96 -2.24
N VAL A 86 -17.10 -15.73 -1.55
CA VAL A 86 -15.88 -16.53 -1.70
C VAL A 86 -15.60 -17.47 -0.52
N LYS A 87 -16.49 -17.49 0.47
CA LYS A 87 -16.34 -18.23 1.74
C LYS A 87 -16.45 -19.75 1.61
N ASP A 88 -17.01 -20.28 0.51
CA ASP A 88 -17.28 -21.72 0.34
C ASP A 88 -16.37 -22.42 -0.67
N THR A 89 -15.82 -21.68 -1.66
CA THR A 89 -14.82 -22.19 -2.62
C THR A 89 -13.38 -21.81 -2.23
N PRO A 90 -12.44 -22.77 -2.06
CA PRO A 90 -11.03 -22.47 -1.85
C PRO A 90 -10.37 -21.86 -3.09
N PHE A 91 -9.48 -20.90 -2.92
CA PHE A 91 -8.75 -20.26 -4.01
C PHE A 91 -7.41 -19.65 -3.56
N LYS A 92 -6.54 -19.39 -4.54
CA LYS A 92 -5.26 -18.74 -4.28
C LYS A 92 -5.43 -17.22 -4.24
N VAL A 93 -5.07 -16.63 -3.10
CA VAL A 93 -5.02 -15.19 -2.91
C VAL A 93 -3.68 -14.66 -3.42
N ASP A 94 -3.72 -13.55 -4.14
CA ASP A 94 -2.53 -12.81 -4.58
C ASP A 94 -2.20 -11.61 -3.68
N ALA A 95 -1.07 -10.95 -3.95
CA ALA A 95 -0.63 -9.79 -3.17
C ALA A 95 -1.62 -8.61 -3.26
N THR A 96 -2.36 -8.50 -4.37
CA THR A 96 -3.35 -7.43 -4.59
C THR A 96 -4.55 -7.63 -3.68
N ALA A 97 -5.15 -8.83 -3.67
CA ALA A 97 -6.23 -9.22 -2.77
C ALA A 97 -5.83 -9.02 -1.31
N GLN A 98 -4.62 -9.47 -0.92
CA GLN A 98 -4.08 -9.28 0.42
C GLN A 98 -3.98 -7.79 0.80
N SER A 99 -3.45 -6.94 -0.09
CA SER A 99 -3.33 -5.51 0.16
C SER A 99 -4.68 -4.81 0.28
N LEU A 100 -5.62 -5.14 -0.61
CA LEU A 100 -6.97 -4.58 -0.61
C LEU A 100 -7.74 -4.99 0.65
N ALA A 101 -7.68 -6.26 1.05
CA ALA A 101 -8.31 -6.77 2.25
C ALA A 101 -7.79 -6.11 3.53
N ASN A 102 -6.47 -5.94 3.64
CA ASN A 102 -5.86 -5.25 4.79
C ASN A 102 -6.32 -3.78 4.85
N LYS A 103 -6.37 -3.08 3.72
CA LYS A 103 -6.88 -1.68 3.68
C LYS A 103 -8.35 -1.61 4.07
N ALA A 104 -9.16 -2.55 3.61
CA ALA A 104 -10.58 -2.64 3.90
C ALA A 104 -10.84 -2.84 5.41
N TYR A 105 -10.07 -3.72 6.05
CA TYR A 105 -10.06 -3.89 7.50
C TYR A 105 -9.66 -2.62 8.26
N GLU A 106 -8.60 -1.94 7.82
CA GLU A 106 -8.16 -0.69 8.47
C GLU A 106 -9.23 0.41 8.44
N VAL A 107 -10.10 0.44 7.43
CA VAL A 107 -11.26 1.36 7.41
C VAL A 107 -12.24 1.04 8.54
N LEU A 108 -12.62 -0.23 8.70
CA LEU A 108 -13.54 -0.65 9.76
C LEU A 108 -12.94 -0.40 11.15
N LYS A 109 -11.68 -0.80 11.35
CA LYS A 109 -10.92 -0.56 12.59
C LYS A 109 -10.86 0.92 12.93
N ASN A 110 -10.62 1.78 11.95
CA ASN A 110 -10.56 3.22 12.13
C ASN A 110 -11.89 3.78 12.67
N LEU A 111 -13.02 3.36 12.09
CA LEU A 111 -14.35 3.80 12.53
C LEU A 111 -14.66 3.34 13.97
N ILE A 112 -14.43 2.07 14.28
CA ILE A 112 -14.65 1.52 15.64
C ILE A 112 -13.75 2.23 16.66
N THR A 113 -12.46 2.42 16.34
CA THR A 113 -11.52 3.16 17.22
C THR A 113 -11.98 4.59 17.47
N ARG A 114 -12.56 5.27 16.46
CA ARG A 114 -13.09 6.64 16.63
C ARG A 114 -14.33 6.66 17.50
N ALA A 115 -15.23 5.70 17.32
CA ALA A 115 -16.43 5.57 18.14
C ALA A 115 -16.10 5.32 19.63
N GLN A 116 -14.99 4.64 19.92
CA GLN A 116 -14.45 4.45 21.28
C GLN A 116 -13.70 5.66 21.84
N SER A 117 -13.25 6.59 20.99
CA SER A 117 -12.41 7.70 21.42
C SER A 117 -13.22 8.81 22.11
N PRO A 118 -12.64 9.58 23.04
CA PRO A 118 -13.32 10.74 23.64
C PRO A 118 -13.75 11.81 22.62
N ALA A 119 -13.06 11.90 21.48
CA ALA A 119 -13.42 12.79 20.38
C ALA A 119 -14.67 12.30 19.62
N GLY A 120 -15.01 11.02 19.76
CA GLY A 120 -16.12 10.37 19.11
C GLY A 120 -15.97 10.21 17.59
N LEU A 121 -16.97 9.56 17.01
CA LEU A 121 -17.19 9.49 15.57
C LEU A 121 -18.42 10.33 15.26
N SER A 122 -18.29 11.37 14.44
CA SER A 122 -19.46 12.13 13.98
C SER A 122 -20.09 11.48 12.74
N PRO A 123 -21.42 11.61 12.53
CA PRO A 123 -22.09 11.08 11.34
C PRO A 123 -21.46 11.59 10.03
N GLN A 124 -21.10 12.88 9.97
CA GLN A 124 -20.52 13.49 8.76
C GLN A 124 -19.11 12.96 8.49
N MET A 125 -18.30 12.72 9.52
CA MET A 125 -16.98 12.11 9.36
C MET A 125 -17.12 10.66 8.91
N GLY A 126 -18.03 9.91 9.52
CA GLY A 126 -18.36 8.54 9.13
C GLY A 126 -18.76 8.45 7.66
N GLU A 127 -19.66 9.30 7.20
CA GLU A 127 -20.11 9.31 5.81
C GLU A 127 -18.99 9.66 4.82
N LYS A 128 -18.09 10.59 5.19
CA LYS A 128 -16.90 10.90 4.39
C LYS A 128 -15.96 9.69 4.27
N ILE A 129 -15.73 8.96 5.37
CA ILE A 129 -14.91 7.75 5.37
C ILE A 129 -15.55 6.68 4.49
N VAL A 130 -16.85 6.43 4.66
CA VAL A 130 -17.62 5.49 3.83
C VAL A 130 -17.45 5.83 2.35
N THR A 131 -17.78 7.06 1.95
CA THR A 131 -17.72 7.51 0.55
C THR A 131 -16.31 7.37 -0.04
N ALA A 132 -15.28 7.78 0.70
CA ALA A 132 -13.89 7.68 0.25
C ALA A 132 -13.40 6.23 0.12
N SER A 133 -13.99 5.31 0.90
CA SER A 133 -13.63 3.90 0.92
C SER A 133 -14.45 3.03 -0.04
N THR A 134 -15.58 3.49 -0.58
CA THR A 134 -16.40 2.72 -1.53
C THR A 134 -15.60 2.10 -2.68
N PRO A 135 -14.72 2.84 -3.39
CA PRO A 135 -13.96 2.28 -4.52
C PRO A 135 -12.95 1.21 -4.09
N LEU A 136 -12.57 1.16 -2.81
CA LEU A 136 -11.72 0.11 -2.27
C LEU A 136 -12.49 -1.21 -2.13
N PHE A 137 -13.71 -1.16 -1.60
CA PHE A 137 -14.56 -2.36 -1.44
C PHE A 137 -14.99 -2.93 -2.78
N GLU A 138 -15.42 -2.08 -3.72
CA GLU A 138 -15.76 -2.51 -5.09
C GLU A 138 -14.59 -3.24 -5.77
N LYS A 139 -13.36 -2.71 -5.61
CA LYS A 139 -12.15 -3.35 -6.15
C LYS A 139 -11.83 -4.66 -5.45
N LEU A 140 -11.98 -4.73 -4.13
CA LEU A 140 -11.72 -5.95 -3.36
C LEU A 140 -12.70 -7.06 -3.77
N GLU A 141 -14.00 -6.77 -3.76
CA GLU A 141 -15.06 -7.71 -4.14
C GLU A 141 -14.84 -8.25 -5.56
N ALA A 142 -14.68 -7.35 -6.53
CA ALA A 142 -14.45 -7.74 -7.92
C ALA A 142 -13.21 -8.63 -8.08
N HIS A 143 -12.12 -8.31 -7.37
CA HIS A 143 -10.88 -9.08 -7.45
C HIS A 143 -10.98 -10.43 -6.76
N LEU A 144 -11.65 -10.53 -5.61
CA LEU A 144 -11.91 -11.82 -4.94
C LEU A 144 -12.82 -12.73 -5.78
N LEU A 145 -13.90 -12.18 -6.35
CA LEU A 145 -14.82 -12.91 -7.23
C LEU A 145 -14.10 -13.47 -8.46
N PHE A 146 -13.22 -12.66 -9.03
CA PHE A 146 -12.38 -13.06 -10.13
C PHE A 146 -11.45 -14.21 -9.77
N LEU A 147 -10.71 -14.11 -8.66
CA LEU A 147 -9.82 -15.18 -8.19
C LEU A 147 -10.58 -16.49 -7.89
N VAL A 148 -11.78 -16.43 -7.29
CA VAL A 148 -12.56 -17.63 -6.95
C VAL A 148 -13.21 -18.28 -8.16
N SER A 149 -13.55 -17.50 -9.20
CA SER A 149 -14.25 -18.00 -10.38
C SER A 149 -13.41 -18.92 -11.28
N GLY A 150 -12.12 -19.13 -10.97
CA GLY A 150 -11.20 -19.87 -11.83
C GLY A 150 -10.88 -19.18 -13.15
N LYS A 151 -11.67 -18.15 -13.55
CA LYS A 151 -11.20 -17.07 -14.42
C LYS A 151 -10.23 -16.24 -13.60
N ALA A 152 -9.07 -16.82 -13.37
CA ALA A 152 -7.94 -16.04 -12.93
C ALA A 152 -7.88 -14.79 -13.84
N ALA A 153 -7.48 -13.66 -13.26
CA ALA A 153 -6.62 -12.77 -14.02
C ALA A 153 -5.58 -13.62 -14.73
N PRO A 154 -5.01 -13.17 -15.86
CA PRO A 154 -3.68 -13.68 -16.19
C PRO A 154 -2.88 -13.75 -14.89
N ALA A 155 -2.60 -14.99 -14.46
CA ALA A 155 -2.46 -15.28 -13.04
C ALA A 155 -1.44 -14.34 -12.42
N ALA A 156 -1.78 -13.69 -11.31
CA ALA A 156 -0.77 -13.36 -10.33
C ALA A 156 -0.25 -14.70 -9.76
N GLN A 157 0.60 -15.35 -10.55
CA GLN A 157 1.54 -16.34 -10.09
C GLN A 157 2.30 -15.70 -8.89
N PRO A 158 2.96 -16.47 -7.99
CA PRO A 158 4.21 -15.93 -7.41
C PRO A 158 5.03 -15.45 -8.62
N PRO A 159 6.02 -14.55 -8.58
CA PRO A 159 6.84 -14.37 -9.76
C PRO A 159 7.67 -15.65 -10.03
N ALA A 160 7.06 -16.76 -10.47
CA ALA A 160 7.27 -17.22 -11.82
C ALA A 160 7.28 -15.98 -12.71
N ALA A 161 8.46 -15.39 -12.79
CA ALA A 161 8.96 -15.04 -14.09
C ALA A 161 8.54 -16.19 -15.02
N THR A 162 7.48 -16.00 -15.81
CA THR A 162 7.76 -16.11 -17.23
C THR A 162 8.96 -15.21 -17.37
N ALA A 163 10.12 -15.84 -17.46
CA ALA A 163 11.31 -15.23 -17.94
C ALA A 163 10.85 -14.65 -19.27
N GLN A 164 10.31 -13.42 -19.27
CA GLN A 164 9.82 -12.73 -20.45
C GLN A 164 11.09 -12.36 -21.17
N LYS A 165 11.66 -13.41 -21.75
CA LYS A 165 12.89 -13.40 -22.47
C LYS A 165 12.54 -12.62 -23.71
N VAL A 166 12.95 -11.38 -23.76
CA VAL A 166 12.80 -10.56 -24.95
C VAL A 166 14.04 -10.87 -25.78
N PRO A 167 13.95 -11.71 -26.84
CA PRO A 167 15.13 -12.10 -27.57
C PRO A 167 15.75 -10.87 -28.23
N LYS A 168 17.08 -10.76 -28.18
CA LYS A 168 17.84 -9.62 -28.71
C LYS A 168 17.52 -8.29 -28.00
N ALA A 169 16.99 -8.30 -26.78
CA ALA A 169 16.72 -7.07 -26.03
C ALA A 169 17.99 -6.23 -25.83
N ALA A 170 19.11 -6.85 -25.45
CA ALA A 170 20.36 -6.11 -25.24
C ALA A 170 20.85 -5.49 -26.55
N ALA A 171 20.76 -6.23 -27.66
CA ALA A 171 21.11 -5.72 -28.99
C ALA A 171 20.21 -4.54 -29.42
N GLN A 172 18.88 -4.67 -29.26
CA GLN A 172 17.91 -3.62 -29.60
C GLN A 172 18.12 -2.37 -28.74
N VAL A 173 18.28 -2.53 -27.43
CA VAL A 173 18.52 -1.42 -26.51
C VAL A 173 19.87 -0.74 -26.81
N MET A 174 20.92 -1.50 -27.13
CA MET A 174 22.22 -0.94 -27.55
C MET A 174 22.12 -0.06 -28.81
N THR A 175 21.21 -0.33 -29.74
CA THR A 175 21.01 0.54 -30.92
C THR A 175 20.51 1.95 -30.54
N VAL A 176 19.86 2.07 -29.38
CA VAL A 176 19.33 3.33 -28.85
C VAL A 176 20.28 3.94 -27.82
N LEU A 177 20.95 3.13 -27.00
CA LEU A 177 21.91 3.62 -26.00
C LEU A 177 23.14 4.27 -26.62
N LYS A 178 23.63 3.79 -27.77
CA LYS A 178 24.75 4.41 -28.49
C LYS A 178 24.50 5.89 -28.83
N PRO A 179 23.41 6.25 -29.55
CA PRO A 179 23.11 7.66 -29.83
C PRO A 179 22.71 8.45 -28.57
N MET A 180 22.11 7.82 -27.54
CA MET A 180 21.87 8.50 -26.26
C MET A 180 23.17 8.90 -25.57
N LEU A 181 24.14 7.98 -25.48
CA LEU A 181 25.45 8.24 -24.88
C LEU A 181 26.22 9.30 -25.68
N GLN A 182 26.12 9.29 -27.02
CA GLN A 182 26.71 10.32 -27.87
C GLN A 182 26.09 11.69 -27.59
N GLY A 183 24.76 11.77 -27.46
CA GLY A 183 24.05 13.01 -27.11
C GLY A 183 24.44 13.53 -25.73
N LEU A 184 24.60 12.64 -24.74
CA LEU A 184 25.04 12.99 -23.39
C LEU A 184 26.51 13.46 -23.31
N LYS A 185 27.32 13.25 -24.36
CA LYS A 185 28.68 13.80 -24.45
C LYS A 185 28.73 15.22 -25.06
N GLN A 186 27.63 15.70 -25.63
CA GLN A 186 27.53 17.04 -26.21
C GLN A 186 27.23 18.09 -25.14
N PRO A 187 27.47 19.38 -25.42
CA PRO A 187 27.04 20.46 -24.54
C PRO A 187 25.55 20.38 -24.20
N GLU A 188 25.22 20.70 -22.95
CA GLU A 188 23.84 20.64 -22.46
C GLU A 188 22.98 21.72 -23.12
N SER A 189 21.88 21.30 -23.75
CA SER A 189 20.89 22.23 -24.28
C SER A 189 19.48 21.64 -24.15
N PRO A 190 18.42 22.47 -24.15
CA PRO A 190 17.05 21.97 -24.18
C PRO A 190 16.76 21.08 -25.40
N ALA A 191 17.34 21.42 -26.55
CA ALA A 191 17.17 20.67 -27.81
C ALA A 191 17.83 19.28 -27.73
N SER A 192 19.09 19.21 -27.30
CA SER A 192 19.79 17.93 -27.10
C SER A 192 19.11 17.08 -26.01
N ARG A 193 18.60 17.69 -24.94
CA ARG A 193 17.86 16.98 -23.88
C ARG A 193 16.57 16.36 -24.40
N LYS A 194 15.80 17.11 -25.19
CA LYS A 194 14.58 16.61 -25.84
C LYS A 194 14.89 15.46 -26.82
N GLN A 195 15.98 15.55 -27.56
CA GLN A 195 16.45 14.47 -28.43
C GLN A 195 16.77 13.19 -27.64
N ILE A 196 17.54 13.30 -26.55
CA ILE A 196 17.91 12.16 -25.69
C ILE A 196 16.67 11.55 -25.02
N ALA A 197 15.73 12.37 -24.56
CA ALA A 197 14.45 11.91 -24.01
C ALA A 197 13.61 11.16 -25.07
N GLY A 198 13.56 11.67 -26.31
CA GLY A 198 12.91 10.99 -27.42
C GLY A 198 13.54 9.63 -27.75
N LEU A 199 14.87 9.52 -27.70
CA LEU A 199 15.57 8.23 -27.81
C LEU A 199 15.20 7.28 -26.67
N CYS A 200 15.19 7.75 -25.43
CA CYS A 200 14.76 6.95 -24.27
C CYS A 200 13.31 6.46 -24.44
N GLY A 201 12.41 7.30 -24.94
CA GLY A 201 11.02 6.92 -25.22
C GLY A 201 10.88 5.75 -26.21
N ARG A 202 11.81 5.59 -27.17
CA ARG A 202 11.81 4.45 -28.10
C ARG A 202 12.05 3.11 -27.40
N LEU A 203 12.68 3.11 -26.22
CA LEU A 203 12.95 1.89 -25.44
C LEU A 203 11.67 1.26 -24.88
N THR A 204 10.56 1.99 -24.80
CA THR A 204 9.24 1.44 -24.42
C THR A 204 8.75 0.38 -25.42
N LYS A 205 9.20 0.44 -26.68
CA LYS A 205 8.90 -0.55 -27.71
C LYS A 205 9.63 -1.89 -27.49
N VAL A 206 10.69 -1.90 -26.69
CA VAL A 206 11.35 -3.14 -26.24
C VAL A 206 10.55 -3.66 -25.06
N GLY A 207 10.09 -4.91 -25.10
CA GLY A 207 9.32 -5.51 -24.01
C GLY A 207 8.09 -4.71 -23.58
N PRO A 208 7.13 -4.39 -24.48
CA PRO A 208 5.95 -3.57 -24.16
C PRO A 208 5.06 -4.17 -23.06
N GLY A 209 5.09 -5.50 -22.89
CA GLY A 209 4.38 -6.22 -21.82
C GLY A 209 5.19 -6.45 -20.55
N VAL A 210 6.44 -5.96 -20.48
CA VAL A 210 7.33 -6.19 -19.33
C VAL A 210 7.28 -4.99 -18.38
N GLU A 211 6.36 -5.02 -17.42
CA GLU A 211 6.12 -3.88 -16.51
C GLU A 211 7.39 -3.39 -15.75
N PRO A 212 8.27 -4.25 -15.23
CA PRO A 212 9.50 -3.80 -14.56
C PRO A 212 10.41 -2.98 -15.48
N TRP A 213 10.51 -3.38 -16.75
CA TRP A 213 11.26 -2.65 -17.77
C TRP A 213 10.58 -1.33 -18.15
N GLN A 214 9.26 -1.34 -18.36
CA GLN A 214 8.52 -0.10 -18.65
C GLN A 214 8.68 0.93 -17.53
N THR A 215 8.69 0.47 -16.28
CA THR A 215 8.95 1.29 -15.09
C THR A 215 10.36 1.87 -15.10
N LEU A 216 11.37 1.07 -15.42
CA LEU A 216 12.75 1.55 -15.56
C LEU A 216 12.88 2.61 -16.65
N VAL A 217 12.35 2.35 -17.85
CA VAL A 217 12.41 3.29 -18.99
C VAL A 217 11.70 4.60 -18.67
N LYS A 218 10.52 4.54 -18.04
CA LYS A 218 9.77 5.73 -17.61
C LYS A 218 10.55 6.56 -16.58
N THR A 219 11.22 5.89 -15.63
CA THR A 219 12.02 6.57 -14.60
C THR A 219 13.27 7.23 -15.22
N ALA A 220 13.95 6.53 -16.13
CA ALA A 220 15.04 7.08 -16.94
C ALA A 220 14.60 8.30 -17.76
N TYR A 221 13.43 8.24 -18.40
CA TYR A 221 12.87 9.36 -19.14
C TYR A 221 12.65 10.59 -18.23
N GLN A 222 12.08 10.39 -17.04
CA GLN A 222 11.87 11.46 -16.07
C GLN A 222 13.19 12.07 -15.58
N ALA A 223 14.19 11.24 -15.32
CA ALA A 223 15.53 11.70 -14.95
C ALA A 223 16.17 12.54 -16.08
N ILE A 224 16.08 12.11 -17.34
CA ILE A 224 16.60 12.86 -18.49
C ILE A 224 15.86 14.19 -18.67
N ALA A 225 14.53 14.18 -18.53
CA ALA A 225 13.69 15.36 -18.71
C ALA A 225 13.94 16.45 -17.64
N ASN A 226 14.45 16.08 -16.47
CA ASN A 226 14.76 17.01 -15.39
C ASN A 226 16.00 17.87 -15.73
N PRO A 227 15.84 19.19 -15.93
CA PRO A 227 16.94 20.07 -16.32
C PRO A 227 17.99 20.27 -15.23
N LYS A 228 17.70 19.88 -13.97
CA LYS A 228 18.65 19.99 -12.86
C LYS A 228 19.76 18.92 -12.91
N ASN A 229 19.56 17.83 -13.65
CA ASN A 229 20.54 16.77 -13.75
C ASN A 229 21.55 17.06 -14.86
N SER A 230 22.84 16.98 -14.53
CA SER A 230 23.90 17.10 -15.53
C SER A 230 23.91 15.89 -16.47
N TYR A 231 24.41 16.08 -17.69
CA TYR A 231 24.56 14.97 -18.64
C TYR A 231 25.56 13.92 -18.17
N LYS A 232 26.54 14.32 -17.36
CA LYS A 232 27.52 13.40 -16.76
C LYS A 232 26.84 12.43 -15.79
N ASP A 233 25.95 12.93 -14.92
CA ASP A 233 25.23 12.11 -13.95
C ASP A 233 24.22 11.17 -14.62
N LEU A 234 23.55 11.68 -15.66
CA LEU A 234 22.66 10.89 -16.50
C LEU A 234 23.42 9.80 -17.27
N ALA A 235 24.59 10.09 -17.83
CA ALA A 235 25.39 9.11 -18.56
C ALA A 235 25.83 7.94 -17.67
N ASN A 236 26.26 8.22 -16.44
CA ASN A 236 26.74 7.18 -15.52
C ASN A 236 25.62 6.32 -14.93
N THR A 237 24.44 6.91 -14.74
CA THR A 237 23.31 6.23 -14.06
C THR A 237 22.34 5.63 -15.08
N VAL A 238 21.80 6.45 -15.98
CA VAL A 238 20.72 6.05 -16.90
C VAL A 238 21.22 5.03 -17.93
N ILE A 239 22.38 5.26 -18.55
CA ILE A 239 22.91 4.34 -19.57
C ILE A 239 23.26 2.98 -18.93
N LYS A 240 23.85 3.00 -17.73
CA LYS A 240 24.22 1.79 -16.99
C LYS A 240 22.98 0.96 -16.64
N GLU A 241 21.95 1.59 -16.07
CA GLU A 241 20.75 0.86 -15.65
C GLU A 241 19.92 0.35 -16.82
N LEU A 242 19.76 1.14 -17.89
CA LEU A 242 19.05 0.69 -19.10
C LEU A 242 19.79 -0.48 -19.77
N LYS A 243 21.13 -0.46 -19.79
CA LYS A 243 21.93 -1.57 -20.30
C LYS A 243 21.71 -2.83 -19.44
N GLN A 244 21.87 -2.72 -18.13
CA GLN A 244 21.69 -3.83 -17.20
C GLN A 244 20.26 -4.40 -17.25
N GLY A 245 19.24 -3.52 -17.30
CA GLY A 245 17.85 -3.92 -17.47
C GLY A 245 17.61 -4.71 -18.76
N SER A 246 18.24 -4.30 -19.87
CA SER A 246 18.13 -5.01 -21.15
C SER A 246 18.81 -6.39 -21.15
N GLU A 247 19.92 -6.55 -20.42
CA GLU A 247 20.58 -7.84 -20.21
C GLU A 247 19.65 -8.77 -19.42
N PHE A 248 19.02 -8.26 -18.35
CA PHE A 248 18.02 -9.00 -17.59
C PHE A 248 16.77 -9.35 -18.41
N LEU A 249 16.31 -8.48 -19.30
CA LEU A 249 15.25 -8.83 -20.25
C LEU A 249 15.66 -9.98 -21.17
N GLU A 250 16.89 -9.99 -21.67
CA GLU A 250 17.36 -10.98 -22.64
C GLU A 250 17.58 -12.36 -22.02
N VAL A 251 17.96 -12.42 -20.74
CA VAL A 251 18.08 -13.69 -19.99
C VAL A 251 16.80 -14.04 -19.24
N GLY A 252 15.73 -13.26 -19.42
CA GLY A 252 14.43 -13.46 -18.81
C GLY A 252 14.46 -13.35 -17.27
N LYS A 253 15.32 -12.51 -16.72
CA LYS A 253 15.30 -12.07 -15.33
C LYS A 253 14.58 -10.72 -15.19
N ALA A 254 13.51 -10.50 -15.94
CA ALA A 254 12.80 -9.22 -15.95
C ALA A 254 12.30 -8.78 -14.55
N ASN A 255 12.04 -9.75 -13.67
CA ASN A 255 11.61 -9.55 -12.28
C ASN A 255 12.66 -8.87 -11.38
N VAL A 256 13.95 -8.89 -11.74
CA VAL A 256 14.99 -8.19 -10.96
C VAL A 256 15.22 -6.75 -11.44
N ILE A 257 14.55 -6.34 -12.52
CA ILE A 257 14.67 -4.99 -13.05
C ILE A 257 13.90 -4.06 -12.13
N ALA A 258 14.60 -3.13 -11.50
CA ALA A 258 14.00 -2.06 -10.72
C ALA A 258 14.86 -0.79 -10.88
N PRO A 259 14.25 0.41 -10.92
CA PRO A 259 15.01 1.66 -10.87
C PRO A 259 15.82 1.72 -9.58
N SER A 260 17.12 2.03 -9.67
CA SER A 260 17.94 2.18 -8.47
C SER A 260 17.54 3.42 -7.67
N PRO A 261 17.90 3.49 -6.37
CA PRO A 261 17.74 4.70 -5.58
C PRO A 261 18.42 5.92 -6.21
N ALA A 262 19.57 5.74 -6.88
CA ALA A 262 20.28 6.81 -7.57
C ALA A 262 19.45 7.35 -8.76
N LEU A 263 18.86 6.46 -9.56
CA LEU A 263 17.99 6.86 -10.67
C LEU A 263 16.71 7.55 -10.19
N LEU A 264 16.13 7.06 -9.10
CA LEU A 264 14.96 7.68 -8.48
C LEU A 264 15.27 9.12 -8.02
N GLN A 265 16.40 9.34 -7.34
CA GLN A 265 16.82 10.68 -6.92
C GLN A 265 16.95 11.65 -8.11
N LEU A 266 17.45 11.19 -9.26
CA LEU A 266 17.55 12.01 -10.47
C LEU A 266 16.15 12.44 -10.99
N THR A 267 15.07 11.72 -10.70
CA THR A 267 13.72 12.18 -11.08
C THR A 267 13.21 13.38 -10.27
N GLY A 268 13.95 13.83 -9.25
CA GLY A 268 13.47 14.82 -8.28
C GLY A 268 12.44 14.25 -7.30
N ARG A 269 12.08 12.97 -7.45
CA ARG A 269 11.46 12.20 -6.37
C ARG A 269 12.61 11.76 -5.48
N THR A 270 12.74 12.35 -4.31
CA THR A 270 13.42 11.64 -3.24
C THR A 270 12.70 10.30 -3.12
N ALA A 271 13.40 9.20 -3.46
CA ALA A 271 13.05 7.93 -2.85
C ALA A 271 12.96 8.26 -1.36
N THR A 272 11.83 7.97 -0.72
CA THR A 272 11.71 8.02 0.74
C THR A 272 12.64 6.95 1.31
N ALA A 273 13.95 7.21 1.24
CA ALA A 273 14.90 6.76 2.22
C ALA A 273 14.46 7.47 3.50
N ALA A 274 14.15 6.70 4.52
CA ALA A 274 13.97 7.22 5.86
C ALA A 274 15.27 7.95 6.24
N THR A 275 15.32 9.26 6.06
CA THR A 275 16.39 10.08 6.63
C THR A 275 16.14 10.08 8.12
N ALA A 276 17.06 9.49 8.88
CA ALA A 276 17.13 9.67 10.31
C ALA A 276 17.16 11.19 10.58
N GLN A 277 16.06 11.71 11.13
CA GLN A 277 16.00 13.08 11.59
C GLN A 277 16.83 13.17 12.87
N GLU A 278 18.00 13.80 12.78
CA GLU A 278 18.77 14.19 13.96
C GLU A 278 18.05 15.36 14.65
N ILE A 279 17.90 15.26 15.98
CA ILE A 279 17.22 16.27 16.80
C ILE A 279 18.16 16.65 17.93
N THR A 280 18.47 17.94 18.03
CA THR A 280 19.27 18.49 19.13
C THR A 280 18.45 18.50 20.42
N ILE A 281 18.95 17.85 21.46
CA ILE A 281 18.28 17.74 22.76
C ILE A 281 18.88 18.77 23.74
N PRO A 282 18.08 19.73 24.25
CA PRO A 282 18.55 20.68 25.28
C PRO A 282 18.92 19.99 26.60
N ALA A 283 19.80 20.60 27.40
CA ALA A 283 20.16 20.04 28.72
C ALA A 283 19.03 20.15 29.76
N ASP A 284 18.05 21.03 29.57
CA ASP A 284 16.90 21.19 30.47
C ASP A 284 15.79 20.16 30.18
N PRO A 285 15.40 19.30 31.14
CA PRO A 285 14.42 18.24 30.93
C PRO A 285 13.03 18.70 30.48
N LYS A 286 12.58 19.89 30.90
CA LYS A 286 11.26 20.41 30.48
C LYS A 286 11.31 20.85 29.02
N GLU A 287 12.43 21.46 28.60
CA GLU A 287 12.65 21.80 27.19
C GLU A 287 12.87 20.56 26.32
N VAL A 288 13.51 19.50 26.83
CA VAL A 288 13.57 18.19 26.15
C VAL A 288 12.16 17.68 25.83
N VAL A 289 11.28 17.65 26.83
CA VAL A 289 9.90 17.17 26.64
C VAL A 289 9.16 18.04 25.62
N LYS A 290 9.33 19.36 25.64
CA LYS A 290 8.72 20.26 24.65
C LYS A 290 9.24 19.99 23.23
N VAL A 291 10.54 19.76 23.06
CA VAL A 291 11.12 19.43 21.74
C VAL A 291 10.58 18.09 21.25
N LEU A 292 10.52 17.08 22.12
CA LEU A 292 9.97 15.77 21.74
C LEU A 292 8.50 15.87 21.32
N LEU A 293 7.66 16.59 22.09
CA LEU A 293 6.24 16.78 21.78
C LEU A 293 6.00 17.53 20.47
N LYS A 294 6.90 18.44 20.09
CA LYS A 294 6.82 19.19 18.83
C LYS A 294 7.32 18.38 17.64
N THR A 295 8.29 17.50 17.83
CA THR A 295 8.97 16.82 16.73
C THR A 295 8.40 15.42 16.44
N PHE A 296 7.88 14.72 17.45
CA PHE A 296 7.42 13.34 17.32
C PHE A 296 5.91 13.19 17.51
N ASN A 297 5.31 12.24 16.81
CA ASN A 297 3.88 11.94 16.99
C ASN A 297 3.62 11.09 18.25
N LYS A 298 2.35 11.00 18.66
CA LYS A 298 1.95 10.32 19.91
C LYS A 298 2.43 8.87 20.03
N LYS A 299 2.46 8.10 18.94
CA LYS A 299 2.95 6.71 18.97
C LYS A 299 4.47 6.65 19.16
N GLN A 300 5.20 7.53 18.47
CA GLN A 300 6.66 7.63 18.62
C GLN A 300 7.04 8.09 20.04
N LEU A 301 6.31 9.06 20.60
CA LEU A 301 6.50 9.53 21.97
C LEU A 301 6.27 8.43 23.01
N GLN A 302 5.24 7.60 22.82
CA GLN A 302 4.97 6.46 23.70
C GLN A 302 6.10 5.43 23.63
N ALA A 303 6.60 5.13 22.43
CA ALA A 303 7.74 4.22 22.26
C ALA A 303 9.02 4.79 22.90
N ILE A 304 9.32 6.08 22.71
CA ILE A 304 10.46 6.76 23.34
C ILE A 304 10.33 6.70 24.87
N ALA A 305 9.15 7.00 25.43
CA ALA A 305 8.90 6.95 26.86
C ALA A 305 9.09 5.53 27.44
N GLN A 306 8.59 4.50 26.75
CA GLN A 306 8.76 3.11 27.17
C GLN A 306 10.23 2.68 27.13
N LEU A 307 10.98 3.07 26.11
CA LEU A 307 12.41 2.76 26.00
C LEU A 307 13.23 3.47 27.09
N LEU A 308 12.95 4.74 27.37
CA LEU A 308 13.58 5.49 28.45
C LEU A 308 13.28 4.85 29.82
N ILE A 309 12.02 4.51 30.10
CA ILE A 309 11.63 3.84 31.34
C ILE A 309 12.32 2.48 31.48
N LYS A 310 12.46 1.72 30.38
CA LYS A 310 13.13 0.42 30.38
C LYS A 310 14.62 0.54 30.70
N HIS A 311 15.31 1.56 30.17
CA HIS A 311 16.75 1.79 30.44
C HIS A 311 17.04 2.44 31.78
N ILE A 312 16.11 3.20 32.37
CA ILE A 312 16.27 3.77 33.72
C ILE A 312 16.08 2.71 34.82
N LYS A 313 15.37 1.61 34.50
CA LYS A 313 15.09 0.49 35.42
C LYS A 313 16.07 -0.68 35.32
N SER A 314 17.07 -0.60 34.45
CA SER A 314 18.23 -1.52 34.38
C SER A 314 19.43 -0.86 35.05
#